data_AF-A0A1S9BUX1-F1
#
_entry.id   AF-A0A1S9BUX1-F1
#
_cell.length_a   1.000
_cell.length_b   1.000
_cell.length_c   1.000
_cell.angle_alpha   90.00
_cell.angle_beta   90.00
_cell.angle_gamma   90.00
#
_symmetry.space_group_name_H-M   'P 1'
#
loop_
_entity.id
_entity.type
_entity.pdbx_description
1 polymer ?
#
loop_
_entity_poly.entity_id
_entity_poly.type
_entity_poly.pdbx_seq_one_letter_code
_entity_poly.pdbx_strand_id
1 'polypeptide(L)'
;MKINEFCNMSELESIIKSWSDLTGLTVQIKDIEDESGSSDYSADVASPAETYEDDYGEEATEEAQGRTIDVDIKLNDSVIGKAVVTESSDNTDINTTAATKLLGELIDSFVLSQYYSYANGNVLSNLAEGLSQTVGLVKEVITSTNNLKDIQKRQKIVAINASIEAARVGQAGRGFAVVAEEVKKLSDASSDATGKIERVVNKIQNIVATLSLNKSNEA
;
A
#
# COMPACT_ATOMS: atom_id res chain seq x y z
N MET A 1 -13.97 -5.36 2.48
CA MET A 1 -12.55 -5.77 2.56
C MET A 1 -12.52 -6.95 3.50
N LYS A 2 -12.07 -8.10 3.03
CA LYS A 2 -12.10 -9.33 3.83
C LYS A 2 -10.86 -9.39 4.72
N ILE A 3 -10.97 -9.95 5.92
CA ILE A 3 -9.85 -10.05 6.86
C ILE A 3 -8.65 -10.78 6.23
N ASN A 4 -8.94 -11.78 5.39
CA ASN A 4 -7.94 -12.57 4.67
C ASN A 4 -7.15 -11.80 3.59
N GLU A 5 -7.58 -10.60 3.18
CA GLU A 5 -6.88 -9.79 2.18
C GLU A 5 -5.67 -9.06 2.76
N PHE A 6 -5.64 -8.84 4.08
CA PHE A 6 -4.60 -8.04 4.75
C PHE A 6 -4.04 -8.69 6.02
N CYS A 7 -4.79 -9.57 6.67
CA CYS A 7 -4.40 -10.21 7.91
C CYS A 7 -3.72 -11.56 7.62
N ASN A 8 -2.55 -11.79 8.21
CA ASN A 8 -1.93 -13.12 8.21
C ASN A 8 -2.74 -14.06 9.12
N MET A 9 -3.62 -14.85 8.50
CA MET A 9 -4.50 -15.78 9.22
C MET A 9 -3.72 -16.85 10.00
N SER A 10 -2.54 -17.26 9.55
CA SER A 10 -1.73 -18.26 10.26
C SER A 10 -1.16 -17.70 11.58
N GLU A 11 -0.74 -16.43 11.58
CA GLU A 11 -0.30 -15.75 12.81
C GLU A 11 -1.47 -15.49 13.75
N LEU A 12 -2.62 -15.07 13.21
CA LEU A 12 -3.84 -14.87 13.99
C LEU A 12 -4.28 -16.18 14.68
N GLU A 13 -4.30 -17.30 13.94
CA GLU A 13 -4.61 -18.62 14.47
C GLU A 13 -3.61 -19.06 15.56
N SER A 14 -2.32 -18.75 15.39
CA SER A 14 -1.30 -19.04 16.39
C SER A 14 -1.51 -18.25 17.70
N ILE A 15 -1.83 -16.96 17.60
CA ILE A 15 -2.14 -16.11 18.76
C ILE A 15 -3.38 -16.63 19.49
N ILE A 16 -4.43 -16.97 18.73
CA ILE A 16 -5.68 -17.50 19.28
C ILE A 16 -5.46 -18.86 19.95
N LYS A 17 -4.66 -19.73 19.33
CA LYS A 17 -4.30 -21.03 19.92
C LYS A 17 -3.52 -20.84 21.23
N SER A 18 -2.52 -19.95 21.26
CA SER A 18 -1.78 -19.66 22.49
C SER A 18 -2.67 -19.10 23.60
N TRP A 19 -3.64 -18.26 23.24
CA TRP A 19 -4.61 -17.74 24.20
C TRP A 19 -5.58 -18.82 24.69
N SER A 20 -6.01 -19.71 23.80
CA SER A 20 -6.86 -20.87 24.10
C SER A 20 -6.17 -21.83 25.07
N ASP A 21 -4.89 -22.14 24.83
CA ASP A 21 -4.07 -22.99 25.71
C ASP A 21 -3.91 -22.39 27.13
N LEU A 22 -3.84 -21.05 27.25
CA LEU A 22 -3.69 -20.34 28.53
C LEU A 22 -4.99 -20.26 29.33
N THR A 23 -6.14 -20.18 28.65
CA THR A 23 -7.45 -19.95 29.29
C THR A 23 -8.29 -21.22 29.40
N GLY A 24 -7.96 -22.27 28.65
CA GLY A 24 -8.77 -23.48 28.51
C GLY A 24 -10.05 -23.28 27.70
N LEU A 25 -10.24 -22.11 27.08
CA LEU A 25 -11.42 -21.76 26.28
C LEU A 25 -11.17 -22.05 24.81
N THR A 26 -12.16 -22.58 24.10
CA THR A 26 -12.05 -22.84 22.66
C THR A 26 -12.52 -21.62 21.87
N VAL A 27 -11.77 -21.22 20.84
CA VAL A 27 -12.11 -20.05 20.01
C VAL A 27 -12.20 -20.48 18.54
N GLN A 28 -13.24 -20.04 17.84
CA GLN A 28 -13.38 -20.20 16.40
C GLN A 28 -13.62 -18.83 15.74
N ILE A 29 -12.85 -18.49 14.71
CA ILE A 29 -13.10 -17.29 13.89
C ILE A 29 -14.06 -17.65 12.77
N LYS A 30 -15.13 -16.87 12.61
CA LYS A 30 -16.01 -16.88 11.45
C LYS A 30 -15.86 -15.56 10.70
N ASP A 31 -15.59 -15.64 9.40
CA ASP A 31 -15.75 -14.49 8.51
C ASP A 31 -17.22 -14.11 8.41
N ILE A 32 -17.50 -12.82 8.24
CA ILE A 32 -18.84 -12.39 7.81
C ILE A 32 -18.94 -12.74 6.33
N GLU A 33 -19.61 -13.86 6.02
CA GLU A 33 -20.18 -14.05 4.68
C GLU A 33 -21.29 -13.00 4.51
N ASP A 34 -21.29 -12.30 3.37
CA ASP A 34 -22.34 -11.34 3.03
C ASP A 34 -23.71 -12.03 3.15
N GLU A 35 -24.49 -11.72 4.19
CA GLU A 35 -25.94 -11.97 4.21
C GLU A 35 -26.61 -11.08 3.16
N SER A 36 -26.42 -11.41 1.89
CA SER A 36 -27.25 -10.93 0.79
C SER A 36 -28.34 -11.97 0.54
N GLY A 37 -29.37 -11.94 1.39
CA GLY A 37 -30.54 -12.81 1.35
C GLY A 37 -31.83 -12.08 1.70
N SER A 38 -32.25 -11.14 0.84
CA SER A 38 -33.64 -10.72 0.58
C SER A 38 -34.68 -10.94 1.69
N SER A 39 -35.02 -9.88 2.44
CA SER A 39 -36.34 -9.77 3.09
C SER A 39 -37.26 -8.90 2.23
N ASP A 40 -37.96 -9.53 1.29
CA ASP A 40 -39.08 -8.89 0.59
C ASP A 40 -40.31 -8.93 1.50
N TYR A 41 -40.94 -7.76 1.64
CA TYR A 41 -42.19 -7.57 2.36
C TYR A 41 -43.32 -8.15 1.53
N SER A 42 -44.07 -9.11 2.07
CA SER A 42 -45.50 -9.26 1.76
C SER A 42 -46.21 -10.00 2.88
N ALA A 43 -47.15 -9.29 3.50
CA ALA A 43 -48.17 -9.83 4.36
C ALA A 43 -49.25 -10.50 3.50
N ASP A 44 -49.74 -11.69 3.89
CA ASP A 44 -51.16 -12.05 3.72
C ASP A 44 -51.59 -13.27 4.57
N VAL A 45 -52.48 -12.96 5.52
CA VAL A 45 -53.73 -13.63 5.95
C VAL A 45 -53.88 -15.18 5.90
N ALA A 46 -53.91 -15.75 7.11
CA ALA A 46 -54.79 -16.79 7.71
C ALA A 46 -55.65 -17.76 6.84
N SER A 47 -55.55 -19.07 7.14
CA SER A 47 -56.68 -19.92 7.58
C SER A 47 -56.30 -21.37 8.00
N PRO A 48 -57.16 -22.10 8.75
CA PRO A 48 -56.80 -23.20 9.68
C PRO A 48 -57.33 -24.60 9.26
N ALA A 49 -56.75 -25.66 9.86
CA ALA A 49 -57.24 -27.05 10.05
C ALA A 49 -56.07 -28.04 9.84
N GLU A 50 -55.90 -29.21 10.47
CA GLU A 50 -56.50 -29.96 11.58
C GLU A 50 -55.48 -31.09 11.91
N THR A 51 -55.41 -31.43 13.20
CA THR A 51 -54.97 -32.67 13.90
C THR A 51 -54.46 -33.89 13.12
N TYR A 52 -53.34 -34.49 13.58
CA TYR A 52 -53.19 -35.92 13.93
C TYR A 52 -52.13 -36.07 15.04
N GLU A 53 -52.51 -36.68 16.17
CA GLU A 53 -51.61 -37.19 17.20
C GLU A 53 -51.06 -38.55 16.74
N ASP A 54 -49.76 -38.81 16.93
CA ASP A 54 -49.28 -40.13 17.35
C ASP A 54 -47.94 -39.99 18.11
N ASP A 55 -47.96 -40.67 19.26
CA ASP A 55 -47.00 -40.84 20.34
C ASP A 55 -45.78 -41.67 19.92
N TYR A 56 -44.58 -41.27 20.34
CA TYR A 56 -43.56 -42.09 21.01
C TYR A 56 -42.42 -41.16 21.43
N GLY A 57 -42.19 -41.07 22.74
CA GLY A 57 -41.11 -40.28 23.31
C GLY A 57 -39.73 -40.69 22.79
N GLU A 58 -38.96 -39.69 22.38
CA GLU A 58 -37.50 -39.79 22.31
C GLU A 58 -36.96 -38.64 23.16
N GLU A 59 -36.14 -39.03 24.13
CA GLU A 59 -35.62 -38.20 25.21
C GLU A 59 -35.07 -36.88 24.69
N ALA A 60 -35.44 -35.77 25.33
CA ALA A 60 -34.65 -34.56 25.27
C ALA A 60 -33.27 -34.90 25.82
N THR A 61 -32.34 -35.26 24.92
CA THR A 61 -30.92 -35.20 25.25
C THR A 61 -30.61 -33.73 25.44
N GLU A 62 -30.71 -33.27 26.68
CA GLU A 62 -29.97 -32.12 27.18
C GLU A 62 -28.48 -32.45 26.98
N GLU A 63 -28.00 -32.29 25.75
CA GLU A 63 -26.58 -32.10 25.50
C GLU A 63 -26.18 -30.89 26.33
N ALA A 64 -25.24 -31.08 27.24
CA ALA A 64 -24.69 -30.03 28.10
C ALA A 64 -24.17 -28.88 27.22
N GLN A 65 -25.02 -27.89 26.94
CA GLN A 65 -24.69 -26.76 26.08
C GLN A 65 -23.73 -25.84 26.83
N GLY A 66 -22.43 -25.99 26.53
CA GLY A 66 -21.41 -25.06 26.96
C GLY A 66 -21.78 -23.62 26.60
N ARG A 67 -21.42 -22.67 27.46
CA ARG A 67 -21.75 -21.25 27.25
C ARG A 67 -20.93 -20.71 26.07
N THR A 68 -21.61 -20.12 25.09
CA THR A 68 -20.97 -19.48 23.94
C THR A 68 -20.99 -17.97 24.09
N ILE A 69 -19.87 -17.30 23.80
CA ILE A 69 -19.70 -15.85 23.83
C ILE A 69 -19.18 -15.38 22.47
N ASP A 70 -19.91 -14.49 21.82
CA ASP A 70 -19.49 -13.86 20.57
C ASP A 70 -18.66 -12.61 20.86
N VAL A 71 -17.49 -12.52 20.22
CA VAL A 71 -16.58 -11.37 20.24
C VAL A 71 -16.49 -10.81 18.83
N ASP A 72 -17.00 -9.60 18.63
CA ASP A 72 -16.90 -8.90 17.34
C ASP A 72 -15.44 -8.53 17.07
N ILE A 73 -14.96 -8.83 15.86
CA ILE A 73 -13.65 -8.39 15.37
C ILE A 73 -13.86 -7.12 14.56
N LYS A 74 -13.26 -6.02 15.00
CA LYS A 74 -13.47 -4.70 14.39
C LYS A 74 -12.21 -4.17 13.72
N LEU A 75 -12.43 -3.51 12.60
CA LEU A 75 -11.46 -2.61 11.99
C LEU A 75 -12.07 -1.21 11.99
N ASN A 76 -11.54 -0.34 12.84
CA ASN A 76 -12.15 0.95 13.17
C ASN A 76 -13.61 0.76 13.63
N ASP A 77 -14.59 1.30 12.91
CA ASP A 77 -16.02 1.21 13.24
C ASP A 77 -16.75 0.05 12.51
N SER A 78 -16.05 -0.76 11.72
CA SER A 78 -16.66 -1.85 10.94
C SER A 78 -16.34 -3.21 11.53
N VAL A 79 -17.38 -4.03 11.78
CA VAL A 79 -17.22 -5.44 12.16
C VAL A 79 -16.85 -6.22 10.90
N ILE A 80 -15.72 -6.92 10.92
CA ILE A 80 -15.18 -7.66 9.77
C ILE A 80 -15.15 -9.18 10.01
N GLY A 81 -15.43 -9.63 11.23
CA GLY A 81 -15.44 -11.03 11.62
C GLY A 81 -16.03 -11.21 13.02
N LYS A 82 -16.27 -12.47 13.40
CA LYS A 82 -16.70 -12.83 14.75
C LYS A 82 -15.84 -13.96 15.30
N ALA A 83 -15.30 -13.77 16.49
CA ALA A 83 -14.66 -14.83 17.27
C ALA A 83 -15.69 -15.42 18.24
N VAL A 84 -16.02 -16.69 18.04
CA VAL A 84 -16.95 -17.44 18.89
C VAL A 84 -16.14 -18.19 19.93
N VAL A 85 -16.31 -17.83 21.20
CA VAL A 85 -15.63 -18.45 22.34
C VAL A 85 -16.59 -19.43 23.02
N THR A 86 -16.19 -20.69 23.16
CA THR A 86 -16.97 -21.74 23.82
C THR A 86 -16.32 -22.15 25.14
N GLU A 87 -17.11 -22.09 26.21
CA GLU A 87 -16.75 -22.47 27.58
C GLU A 87 -17.31 -23.88 27.90
N SER A 88 -16.49 -24.75 28.49
CA SER A 88 -16.94 -26.05 29.02
C SER A 88 -17.62 -25.88 30.38
N SER A 89 -18.62 -26.72 30.66
CA SER A 89 -19.54 -26.59 31.81
C SER A 89 -18.90 -26.61 33.21
N ASP A 90 -17.61 -26.93 33.32
CA ASP A 90 -16.90 -27.08 34.60
C ASP A 90 -16.25 -25.77 35.12
N ASN A 91 -16.21 -24.70 34.32
CA ASN A 91 -15.47 -23.47 34.66
C ASN A 91 -16.43 -22.32 35.01
N THR A 92 -17.03 -22.36 36.19
CA THR A 92 -17.85 -21.25 36.69
C THR A 92 -16.92 -20.18 37.27
N ASP A 93 -16.69 -19.05 36.59
CA ASP A 93 -16.44 -17.74 37.24
C ASP A 93 -16.16 -16.56 36.29
N ILE A 94 -16.35 -15.35 36.85
CA ILE A 94 -16.12 -13.97 36.36
C ILE A 94 -14.88 -13.78 35.44
N ASN A 95 -13.89 -14.69 35.52
CA ASN A 95 -12.69 -14.69 34.71
C ASN A 95 -12.95 -14.88 33.21
N THR A 96 -14.01 -15.57 32.81
CA THR A 96 -14.27 -15.82 31.39
C THR A 96 -14.75 -14.58 30.65
N THR A 97 -15.54 -13.71 31.31
CA THR A 97 -15.92 -12.41 30.74
C THR A 97 -14.72 -11.47 30.61
N ALA A 98 -13.81 -11.46 31.59
CA ALA A 98 -12.58 -10.66 31.51
C ALA A 98 -11.63 -11.19 30.43
N ALA A 99 -11.50 -12.52 30.32
CA ALA A 99 -10.68 -13.18 29.31
C ALA A 99 -11.21 -12.91 27.90
N THR A 100 -12.52 -13.05 27.66
CA THR A 100 -13.11 -12.78 26.33
C THR A 100 -13.00 -11.32 25.94
N LYS A 101 -13.13 -10.38 26.88
CA LYS A 101 -12.88 -8.96 26.62
C LYS A 101 -11.43 -8.71 26.21
N LEU A 102 -10.47 -9.29 26.93
CA LEU A 102 -9.05 -9.17 26.61
C LEU A 102 -8.72 -9.81 25.25
N LEU A 103 -9.36 -10.94 24.92
CA LEU A 103 -9.25 -11.55 23.60
C LEU A 103 -9.74 -10.61 22.50
N GLY A 104 -10.88 -9.95 22.69
CA GLY A 104 -11.39 -8.94 21.75
C GLY A 104 -10.38 -7.81 21.54
N GLU A 105 -9.87 -7.22 22.63
CA GLU A 105 -8.85 -6.17 22.55
C GLU A 105 -7.56 -6.64 21.85
N LEU A 106 -7.11 -7.88 22.10
CA LEU A 106 -5.94 -8.46 21.43
C LEU A 106 -6.16 -8.69 19.94
N ILE A 107 -7.31 -9.26 19.56
CA ILE A 107 -7.65 -9.51 18.16
C ILE A 107 -7.79 -8.18 17.42
N ASP A 108 -8.51 -7.22 17.97
CA ASP A 108 -8.67 -5.88 17.38
C ASP A 108 -7.30 -5.20 17.19
N SER A 109 -6.43 -5.24 18.21
CA SER A 109 -5.08 -4.67 18.11
C SER A 109 -4.22 -5.39 17.05
N PHE A 110 -4.31 -6.71 16.94
CA PHE A 110 -3.55 -7.48 15.95
C PHE A 110 -4.05 -7.19 14.53
N VAL A 111 -5.36 -7.26 14.32
CA VAL A 111 -6.00 -6.97 13.03
C VAL A 111 -5.67 -5.55 12.58
N LEU A 112 -5.75 -4.58 13.48
CA LEU A 112 -5.40 -3.20 13.18
C LEU A 112 -3.91 -3.07 12.81
N SER A 113 -3.01 -3.75 13.53
CA SER A 113 -1.58 -3.79 13.21
C SER A 113 -1.33 -4.38 11.82
N GLN A 114 -1.98 -5.50 11.48
CA GLN A 114 -1.84 -6.14 10.18
C GLN A 114 -2.40 -5.27 9.05
N TYR A 115 -3.51 -4.58 9.29
CA TYR A 115 -4.06 -3.62 8.35
C TYR A 115 -3.06 -2.49 8.04
N TYR A 116 -2.45 -1.89 9.07
CA TYR A 116 -1.43 -0.86 8.85
C TYR A 116 -0.18 -1.40 8.16
N SER A 117 0.25 -2.62 8.49
CA SER A 117 1.36 -3.30 7.81
C SER A 117 1.08 -3.48 6.32
N TYR A 118 -0.11 -3.99 5.98
CA TYR A 118 -0.56 -4.17 4.60
C TYR A 118 -0.68 -2.84 3.84
N ALA A 119 -1.34 -1.85 4.43
CA ALA A 119 -1.52 -0.53 3.84
C ALA A 119 -0.19 0.17 3.59
N ASN A 120 0.72 0.13 4.57
CA ASN A 120 2.07 0.65 4.43
C ASN A 120 2.84 -0.10 3.34
N GLY A 121 2.75 -1.43 3.28
CA GLY A 121 3.38 -2.23 2.24
C GLY A 121 2.99 -1.78 0.82
N ASN A 122 1.69 -1.52 0.60
CA ASN A 122 1.20 -1.00 -0.69
C ASN A 122 1.73 0.40 -0.99
N VAL A 123 1.74 1.31 0.00
CA VAL A 123 2.29 2.67 -0.17
C VAL A 123 3.79 2.61 -0.47
N LEU A 124 4.54 1.76 0.23
CA LEU A 124 5.98 1.55 -0.01
C LEU A 124 6.24 0.94 -1.40
N SER A 125 5.38 0.02 -1.86
CA SER A 125 5.48 -0.57 -3.21
C SER A 125 5.30 0.50 -4.29
N ASN A 126 4.23 1.29 -4.20
CA ASN A 126 3.95 2.38 -5.14
C ASN A 126 5.07 3.44 -5.11
N LEU A 127 5.60 3.76 -3.93
CA LEU A 127 6.74 4.67 -3.79
C LEU A 127 8.00 4.10 -4.46
N ALA A 128 8.28 2.81 -4.28
CA ALA A 128 9.43 2.15 -4.90
C ALA A 128 9.31 2.13 -6.44
N GLU A 129 8.11 1.90 -6.98
CA GLU A 129 7.85 1.97 -8.41
C GLU A 129 8.07 3.40 -8.94
N GLY A 130 7.47 4.41 -8.30
CA GLY A 130 7.66 5.82 -8.68
C GLY A 130 9.12 6.27 -8.59
N LEU A 131 9.88 5.74 -7.63
CA LEU A 131 11.31 6.00 -7.51
C LEU A 131 12.09 5.39 -8.68
N SER A 132 11.79 4.15 -9.04
CA SER A 132 12.40 3.47 -10.19
C SER A 132 12.14 4.23 -11.50
N GLN A 133 10.90 4.69 -11.70
CA GLN A 133 10.54 5.53 -12.85
C GLN A 133 11.32 6.85 -12.85
N THR A 134 11.45 7.49 -11.69
CA THR A 134 12.23 8.74 -11.54
C THR A 134 13.70 8.54 -11.90
N VAL A 135 14.33 7.43 -11.48
CA VAL A 135 15.70 7.07 -11.89
C VAL A 135 15.81 6.96 -13.41
N GLY A 136 14.83 6.33 -14.06
CA GLY A 136 14.76 6.21 -15.52
C GLY A 136 14.75 7.58 -16.21
N LEU A 137 13.86 8.48 -15.77
CA LEU A 137 13.74 9.84 -16.31
C LEU A 137 15.01 10.66 -16.10
N VAL A 138 15.63 10.57 -14.91
CA VAL A 138 16.91 11.23 -14.62
C VAL A 138 17.99 10.80 -15.61
N LYS A 139 18.09 9.50 -15.91
CA LYS A 139 19.06 8.97 -16.88
C LYS A 139 18.82 9.49 -18.30
N GLU A 140 17.56 9.62 -18.70
CA GLU A 140 17.18 10.21 -20.00
C GLU A 140 17.58 11.69 -20.09
N VAL A 141 17.33 12.46 -19.02
CA VAL A 141 17.74 13.87 -18.95
C VAL A 141 19.26 14.02 -19.03
N ILE A 142 20.03 13.17 -18.34
CA ILE A 142 21.51 13.17 -18.42
C ILE A 142 21.95 12.91 -19.87
N THR A 143 21.36 11.92 -20.54
CA THR A 143 21.68 11.59 -21.93
C THR A 143 21.41 12.76 -22.87
N SER A 144 20.23 13.38 -22.73
CA SER A 144 19.84 14.56 -23.53
C SER A 144 20.75 15.77 -23.27
N THR A 145 21.11 15.99 -22.00
CA THR A 145 22.03 17.05 -21.57
C THR A 145 23.42 16.86 -22.19
N ASN A 146 23.92 15.62 -22.23
CA ASN A 146 25.19 15.29 -22.88
C ASN A 146 25.15 15.53 -24.40
N ASN A 147 24.08 15.10 -25.07
CA ASN A 147 23.89 15.38 -26.49
C ASN A 147 23.87 16.89 -26.77
N LEU A 148 23.20 17.67 -25.93
CA LEU A 148 23.16 19.12 -26.04
C LEU A 148 24.55 19.76 -25.88
N LYS A 149 25.37 19.28 -24.93
CA LYS A 149 26.77 19.74 -24.78
C LYS A 149 27.57 19.51 -26.08
N ASP A 150 27.40 18.36 -26.72
CA ASP A 150 28.13 18.06 -27.95
C ASP A 150 27.66 18.91 -29.14
N ILE A 151 26.36 19.22 -29.21
CA ILE A 151 25.82 20.18 -30.19
C ILE A 151 26.42 21.57 -29.95
N GLN A 152 26.44 22.05 -28.70
CA GLN A 152 27.01 23.35 -28.34
C GLN A 152 28.50 23.47 -28.67
N LYS A 153 29.30 22.41 -28.43
CA LYS A 153 30.71 22.36 -28.85
C LYS A 153 30.85 22.52 -30.36
N ARG A 154 30.02 21.82 -31.14
CA ARG A 154 30.03 21.93 -32.61
C ARG A 154 29.61 23.32 -33.07
N GLN A 155 28.56 23.90 -32.48
CA GLN A 155 28.13 25.27 -32.77
C GLN A 155 29.25 26.28 -32.49
N LYS A 156 29.99 26.12 -31.38
CA LYS A 156 31.15 26.95 -31.05
C LYS A 156 32.25 26.86 -32.11
N ILE A 157 32.57 25.67 -32.61
CA ILE A 157 33.54 25.49 -33.70
C ILE A 157 33.07 26.17 -34.99
N VAL A 158 31.79 26.00 -35.35
CA VAL A 158 31.19 26.64 -36.54
C VAL A 158 31.25 28.17 -36.43
N ALA A 159 30.92 28.71 -35.26
CA ALA A 159 30.98 30.14 -34.99
C ALA A 159 32.42 30.69 -35.10
N ILE A 160 33.41 29.97 -34.58
CA ILE A 160 34.83 30.33 -34.72
C ILE A 160 35.25 30.33 -36.18
N ASN A 161 34.90 29.29 -36.94
CA ASN A 161 35.23 29.21 -38.37
C ASN A 161 34.57 30.35 -39.17
N ALA A 162 33.31 30.68 -38.86
CA ALA A 162 32.61 31.81 -39.48
C ALA A 162 33.27 33.15 -39.13
N SER A 163 33.74 33.32 -37.90
CA SER A 163 34.46 34.53 -37.45
C SER A 163 35.81 34.69 -38.19
N ILE A 164 36.55 33.59 -38.35
CA ILE A 164 37.82 33.58 -39.11
C ILE A 164 37.57 33.95 -40.57
N GLU A 165 36.57 33.34 -41.21
CA GLU A 165 36.27 33.61 -42.62
C GLU A 165 35.79 35.05 -42.80
N ALA A 166 34.95 35.56 -41.88
CA ALA A 166 34.51 36.95 -41.87
C ALA A 166 35.69 37.93 -41.75
N ALA A 167 36.71 37.62 -40.94
CA ALA A 167 37.94 38.40 -40.86
C ALA A 167 38.76 38.35 -42.16
N ARG A 168 38.78 37.18 -42.84
CA ARG A 168 39.50 36.97 -44.11
C ARG A 168 38.99 37.85 -45.25
N VAL A 169 37.67 37.99 -45.38
CA VAL A 169 37.04 38.87 -46.40
C VAL A 169 37.06 40.36 -46.00
N GLY A 170 37.63 40.72 -44.84
CA GLY A 170 37.85 42.10 -44.44
C GLY A 170 36.55 42.90 -44.27
N GLN A 171 36.43 44.04 -44.97
CA GLN A 171 35.27 44.93 -44.81
C GLN A 171 33.94 44.28 -45.20
N ALA A 172 33.93 43.43 -46.22
CA ALA A 172 32.72 42.73 -46.68
C ALA A 172 32.21 41.69 -45.67
N GLY A 173 33.08 41.19 -44.79
CA GLY A 173 32.75 40.19 -43.77
C GLY A 173 32.24 40.77 -42.44
N ARG A 174 32.22 42.10 -42.24
CA ARG A 174 31.87 42.71 -40.93
C ARG A 174 30.51 42.25 -40.39
N GLY A 175 29.48 42.14 -41.23
CA GLY A 175 28.16 41.65 -40.80
C GLY A 175 28.19 40.20 -40.33
N PHE A 176 28.91 39.34 -41.05
CA PHE A 176 29.10 37.94 -40.67
C PHE A 176 29.92 37.78 -39.38
N ALA A 177 30.90 38.66 -39.14
CA ALA A 177 31.67 38.66 -37.91
C ALA A 177 30.80 38.92 -36.67
N VAL A 178 29.84 39.85 -36.77
CA VAL A 178 28.89 40.15 -35.68
C VAL A 178 27.99 38.94 -35.41
N VAL A 179 27.44 38.32 -36.45
CA VAL A 179 26.59 37.12 -36.32
C VAL A 179 27.38 35.97 -35.70
N ALA A 180 28.62 35.74 -36.14
CA ALA A 180 29.48 34.68 -35.61
C ALA A 180 29.77 34.86 -34.12
N GLU A 181 30.05 36.10 -33.68
CA GLU A 181 30.27 36.39 -32.26
C GLU A 181 28.99 36.19 -31.42
N GLU A 182 27.82 36.53 -31.97
CA GLU A 182 26.55 36.32 -31.26
C GLU A 182 26.20 34.83 -31.12
N VAL A 183 26.46 34.02 -32.16
CA VAL A 183 26.29 32.56 -32.09
C VAL A 183 27.24 31.94 -31.05
N LYS A 184 28.48 32.44 -30.96
CA LYS A 184 29.44 31.99 -29.95
C LYS A 184 28.95 32.31 -28.54
N LYS A 185 28.51 33.55 -28.29
CA LYS A 185 27.93 33.94 -26.99
C LYS A 185 26.71 33.10 -26.62
N LEU A 186 25.83 32.84 -27.58
CA LEU A 186 24.65 32.00 -27.36
C LEU A 186 25.05 30.55 -27.02
N SER A 187 26.06 30.01 -27.71
CA SER A 187 26.60 28.67 -27.44
C SER A 187 27.18 28.57 -26.03
N ASP A 188 27.94 29.58 -25.60
CA ASP A 188 28.54 29.66 -24.26
C ASP A 188 27.44 29.77 -23.18
N ALA A 189 26.47 30.67 -23.35
CA ALA A 189 25.35 30.81 -22.44
C ALA A 189 24.49 29.54 -22.34
N SER A 190 24.30 28.84 -23.48
CA SER A 190 23.61 27.57 -23.53
C SER A 190 24.38 26.48 -22.76
N SER A 191 25.71 26.43 -22.89
CA SER A 191 26.56 25.50 -22.13
C SER A 191 26.49 25.73 -20.61
N ASP A 192 26.46 26.99 -20.18
CA ASP A 192 26.28 27.33 -18.77
C ASP A 192 24.92 26.88 -18.23
N ALA A 193 23.84 27.03 -19.01
CA ALA A 193 22.51 26.56 -18.67
C ALA A 193 22.48 25.02 -18.55
N THR A 194 23.07 24.32 -19.51
CA THR A 194 23.20 22.85 -19.49
C THR A 194 23.98 22.37 -18.27
N GLY A 195 25.05 23.06 -17.89
CA GLY A 195 25.80 22.76 -16.66
C GLY A 195 24.99 23.00 -15.37
N LYS A 196 24.06 23.97 -15.35
CA LYS A 196 23.11 24.14 -14.23
C LYS A 196 22.14 22.98 -14.16
N ILE A 197 21.59 22.52 -15.29
CA ILE A 197 20.68 21.37 -15.37
C ILE A 197 21.37 20.12 -14.79
N GLU A 198 22.58 19.82 -15.24
CA GLU A 198 23.35 18.67 -14.76
C GLU A 198 23.55 18.69 -13.23
N ARG A 199 23.84 19.86 -12.65
CA ARG A 199 23.94 19.99 -11.18
C ARG A 199 22.62 19.70 -10.47
N VAL A 200 21.49 20.16 -11.00
CA VAL A 200 20.17 19.89 -10.43
C VAL A 200 19.84 18.41 -10.56
N VAL A 201 20.11 17.81 -11.71
CA VAL A 201 19.85 16.39 -11.98
C VAL A 201 20.69 15.49 -11.07
N ASN A 202 21.97 15.82 -10.86
CA ASN A 202 22.82 15.10 -9.90
C ASN A 202 22.29 15.19 -8.46
N LYS A 203 21.71 16.34 -8.06
CA LYS A 203 21.05 16.47 -6.75
C LYS A 203 19.83 15.57 -6.64
N ILE A 204 18.99 15.53 -7.69
CA ILE A 204 17.82 14.64 -7.74
C ILE A 204 18.27 13.18 -7.62
N GLN A 205 19.31 12.78 -8.37
CA GLN A 205 19.84 11.41 -8.31
C GLN A 205 20.32 11.03 -6.90
N ASN A 206 20.98 11.93 -6.18
CA ASN A 206 21.42 11.68 -4.80
C ASN A 206 20.22 11.52 -3.85
N ILE A 207 19.22 12.40 -3.94
CA ILE A 207 18.00 12.31 -3.11
C ILE A 207 17.30 10.97 -3.35
N VAL A 208 17.15 10.60 -4.62
CA VAL A 208 16.54 9.34 -5.05
C VAL A 208 17.33 8.13 -4.53
N ALA A 209 18.66 8.17 -4.56
CA ALA A 209 19.51 7.12 -4.01
C ALA A 209 19.33 6.96 -2.49
N THR A 210 19.26 8.06 -1.74
CA THR A 210 19.00 8.04 -0.29
C THR A 210 17.64 7.41 0.03
N LEU A 211 16.60 7.76 -0.72
CA LEU A 211 15.26 7.19 -0.54
C LEU A 211 15.22 5.69 -0.86
N SER A 212 16.00 5.23 -1.85
CA SER A 212 16.07 3.81 -2.25
C SER A 212 16.78 2.94 -1.22
N LEU A 213 17.87 3.44 -0.61
CA LEU A 213 18.67 2.69 0.36
C LEU A 213 17.92 2.42 1.67
N ASN A 214 16.92 3.23 2.03
CA ASN A 214 16.15 3.01 3.25
C ASN A 214 15.34 1.70 3.20
N LYS A 215 15.01 1.18 2.01
CA LYS A 215 14.35 -0.12 1.83
C LYS A 215 15.29 -1.31 2.12
N SER A 216 16.60 -1.13 2.01
CA SER A 216 17.59 -2.20 2.18
C SER A 216 17.97 -2.47 3.64
N ASN A 217 17.65 -1.56 4.55
CA ASN A 217 17.98 -1.69 5.97
C ASN A 217 16.87 -2.35 6.80
N GLU A 218 15.74 -2.72 6.20
CA GLU A 218 14.59 -3.34 6.88
C GLU A 218 14.37 -4.82 6.48
N ALA A 219 15.33 -5.45 5.79
CA ALA A 219 15.27 -6.86 5.37
C ALA A 219 16.15 -7.76 6.25
#